data_AF-A0A382TQA3-F1
#
_entry.id   AF-A0A382TQA3-F1
#
_cell.length_a   1.000
_cell.length_b   1.000
_cell.length_c   1.000
_cell.angle_alpha   90.00
_cell.angle_beta   90.00
_cell.angle_gamma   90.00
#
_symmetry.space_group_name_H-M   'P 1'
#
loop_
_entity.id
_entity.type
_entity.pdbx_description
1 polymer ?
#
loop_
_entity_poly.entity_id
_entity_poly.type
_entity_poly.pdbx_seq_one_letter_code
_entity_poly.pdbx_strand_id
1 'polypeptide(L)'
;MILIDFTQIAIGGLMTQMHYGSDELDEKLVRHVVLNTLRYYRSTFSEKYGELVICCDSKHYWRRDYFPNYKANRKKDREKSEYDWNEIFTLLNQIKDEVKDNFPYKVIEIYGAEADDIIGTL
;
A
#
# COMPACT_ATOMS: atom_id res chain seq x y z
N MET A 1 -2.24 -17.86 -6.23
CA MET A 1 -1.41 -16.65 -6.06
C MET A 1 -1.83 -15.95 -4.79
N ILE A 2 -0.92 -15.29 -4.08
CA ILE A 2 -1.25 -14.43 -2.93
C ILE A 2 -1.27 -12.99 -3.44
N LEU A 3 -2.46 -12.43 -3.63
CA LEU A 3 -2.65 -11.07 -4.12
C LEU A 3 -2.76 -10.11 -2.94
N ILE A 4 -1.86 -9.13 -2.89
CA ILE A 4 -1.76 -8.17 -1.80
C ILE A 4 -2.09 -6.77 -2.30
N ASP A 5 -3.10 -6.12 -1.72
CA ASP A 5 -3.24 -4.66 -1.79
C ASP A 5 -2.18 -4.03 -0.89
N PHE A 6 -1.14 -3.46 -1.52
CA PHE A 6 0.01 -2.91 -0.82
C PHE A 6 -0.37 -1.71 0.06
N THR A 7 -1.13 -0.77 -0.51
CA THR A 7 -1.45 0.49 0.14
C THR A 7 -2.23 0.24 1.41
N GLN A 8 -3.23 -0.66 1.37
CA GLN A 8 -4.06 -0.95 2.54
C GLN A 8 -3.30 -1.65 3.65
N ILE A 9 -2.44 -2.61 3.31
CA ILE A 9 -1.63 -3.30 4.33
C ILE A 9 -0.64 -2.33 4.97
N ALA A 10 0.03 -1.51 4.17
CA ALA A 10 1.04 -0.60 4.67
C ALA A 10 0.43 0.50 5.55
N ILE A 11 -0.70 1.09 5.14
CA ILE A 11 -1.43 2.08 5.95
C ILE A 11 -1.99 1.42 7.22
N GLY A 12 -2.62 0.26 7.13
CA GLY A 12 -3.19 -0.41 8.31
C GLY A 12 -2.14 -0.70 9.38
N GLY A 13 -0.97 -1.19 8.96
CA GLY A 13 0.17 -1.42 9.85
C GLY A 13 0.71 -0.13 10.48
N LEU A 14 0.85 0.94 9.68
CA LEU A 14 1.27 2.25 10.16
C LEU A 14 0.30 2.85 11.17
N MET A 15 -1.01 2.90 10.85
CA MET A 15 -2.02 3.51 11.71
C MET A 15 -2.12 2.80 13.06
N THR A 16 -1.91 1.48 13.08
CA THR A 16 -1.84 0.72 14.33
C THR A 16 -0.65 1.17 15.18
N GLN A 17 0.52 1.38 14.58
CA GLN A 17 1.70 1.84 15.31
C GLN A 17 1.56 3.28 15.81
N MET A 18 1.07 4.19 14.97
CA MET A 18 0.84 5.59 15.37
C MET A 18 -0.17 5.71 16.52
N HIS A 19 -1.12 4.79 16.62
CA HIS A 19 -2.06 4.76 17.74
C HIS A 19 -1.43 4.34 19.08
N TYR A 20 -0.36 3.52 19.06
CA TYR A 20 0.29 2.98 20.27
C TYR A 20 1.65 3.65 20.59
N GLY A 21 2.21 4.44 19.67
CA GLY A 21 3.53 5.08 19.77
C GLY A 21 3.47 6.61 19.90
N SER A 22 4.63 7.26 19.75
CA SER A 22 4.73 8.72 19.57
C SER A 22 4.13 9.15 18.22
N ASP A 23 3.56 10.36 18.16
CA ASP A 23 2.96 10.95 16.94
C ASP A 23 3.94 11.13 15.76
N GLU A 24 5.22 10.85 15.96
CA GLU A 24 6.29 11.02 14.97
C GLU A 24 6.44 9.77 14.08
N LEU A 25 6.47 9.99 12.76
CA LEU A 25 6.59 8.94 11.76
C LEU A 25 8.00 8.33 11.76
N ASP A 26 8.19 7.17 12.38
CA ASP A 26 9.47 6.44 12.31
C ASP A 26 9.54 5.56 11.04
N GLU A 27 10.22 6.07 10.02
CA GLU A 27 10.50 5.37 8.77
C GLU A 27 11.02 3.93 8.96
N LYS A 28 11.90 3.68 9.94
CA LYS A 28 12.44 2.34 10.18
C LYS A 28 11.37 1.39 10.68
N LEU A 29 10.51 1.87 11.56
CA LEU A 29 9.39 1.11 12.08
C LEU A 29 8.39 0.77 10.96
N VAL A 30 8.02 1.75 10.12
CA VAL A 30 7.09 1.52 9.00
C VAL A 30 7.64 0.47 8.05
N ARG A 31 8.91 0.61 7.65
CA ARG A 31 9.60 -0.38 6.81
C ARG A 31 9.59 -1.77 7.45
N HIS A 32 9.89 -1.85 8.75
CA HIS A 32 9.87 -3.11 9.48
C HIS A 32 8.49 -3.77 9.49
N VAL A 33 7.43 -2.98 9.72
CA VAL A 33 6.03 -3.46 9.74
C VAL A 33 5.63 -3.99 8.36
N VAL A 34 5.89 -3.22 7.29
CA VAL A 34 5.55 -3.63 5.92
C VAL A 34 6.27 -4.94 5.55
N LEU A 35 7.59 -4.99 5.74
CA LEU A 35 8.40 -6.17 5.38
C LEU A 35 8.00 -7.41 6.19
N ASN A 36 7.74 -7.27 7.49
CA ASN A 36 7.29 -8.39 8.30
C ASN A 36 5.91 -8.89 7.88
N THR A 37 5.02 -7.98 7.51
CA THR A 37 3.67 -8.34 7.07
C THR A 37 3.72 -9.12 5.74
N LEU A 38 4.52 -8.66 4.78
CA LEU A 38 4.76 -9.38 3.53
C LEU A 38 5.40 -10.76 3.79
N ARG A 39 6.40 -10.83 4.68
CA ARG A 39 7.03 -12.10 5.08
C ARG A 39 6.02 -13.06 5.69
N TYR A 40 5.17 -12.57 6.60
CA TYR A 40 4.12 -13.35 7.24
C TYR A 40 3.21 -13.98 6.20
N TYR A 41 2.56 -13.16 5.35
CA TYR A 41 1.64 -13.65 4.32
C TYR A 41 2.31 -14.66 3.38
N ARG A 42 3.53 -14.37 2.92
CA ARG A 42 4.30 -15.32 2.11
C ARG A 42 4.50 -16.65 2.83
N SER A 43 5.03 -16.63 4.05
CA SER A 43 5.38 -17.85 4.80
C SER A 43 4.14 -18.69 5.15
N THR A 44 3.02 -18.05 5.46
CA THR A 44 1.79 -18.73 5.86
C THR A 44 1.05 -19.34 4.67
N PHE A 45 1.06 -18.66 3.53
CA PHE A 45 0.14 -18.96 2.43
C PHE A 45 0.81 -19.51 1.18
N SER A 46 2.15 -19.49 1.09
CA SER A 46 2.86 -19.90 -0.13
C SER A 46 2.67 -21.37 -0.50
N GLU A 47 2.53 -22.26 0.49
CA GLU A 47 2.29 -23.69 0.22
C GLU A 47 0.96 -23.91 -0.52
N LYS A 48 -0.09 -23.21 -0.10
CA LYS A 48 -1.43 -23.36 -0.65
C LYS A 48 -1.67 -22.52 -1.90
N TYR A 49 -1.15 -21.29 -1.91
CA TYR A 49 -1.50 -20.29 -2.91
C TYR A 49 -0.31 -19.88 -3.79
N GLY A 50 0.89 -20.42 -3.58
CA GLY A 50 2.05 -20.14 -4.42
C GLY A 50 2.65 -18.75 -4.22
N GLU A 51 2.99 -18.09 -5.33
CA GLU A 51 3.75 -16.83 -5.31
C GLU A 51 2.96 -15.64 -4.74
N LEU A 52 3.68 -14.75 -4.05
CA LEU A 52 3.18 -13.47 -3.57
C LEU A 52 3.33 -12.40 -4.65
N VAL A 53 2.24 -11.68 -4.91
CA VAL A 53 2.15 -10.60 -5.89
C VAL A 53 1.58 -9.36 -5.21
N ILE A 54 2.32 -8.27 -5.33
CA ILE A 54 2.03 -6.98 -4.73
C ILE A 54 1.29 -6.14 -5.78
N CYS A 55 0.06 -5.75 -5.48
CA CYS A 55 -0.79 -4.92 -6.31
C CYS A 55 -0.76 -3.49 -5.74
N CYS A 56 -0.43 -2.52 -6.58
CA CYS A 56 -0.27 -1.13 -6.16
C CYS A 56 -1.26 -0.22 -6.87
N ASP A 57 -1.79 0.75 -6.12
CA ASP A 57 -2.54 1.86 -6.69
C ASP A 57 -1.65 2.71 -7.59
N SER A 58 -2.18 3.09 -8.75
CA SER A 58 -1.59 4.15 -9.55
C SER A 58 -1.83 5.53 -8.92
N LYS A 59 -0.95 6.50 -9.23
CA LYS A 59 -1.17 7.91 -8.88
C LYS A 59 -2.40 8.50 -9.58
N HIS A 60 -2.74 7.98 -10.76
CA HIS A 60 -3.93 8.33 -11.52
C HIS A 60 -4.99 7.24 -11.38
N TYR A 61 -6.27 7.62 -11.26
CA TYR A 61 -7.39 6.66 -11.20
C TYR A 61 -8.27 6.85 -12.43
N TRP A 62 -8.40 5.82 -13.27
CA TRP A 62 -9.24 5.88 -14.47
C TRP A 62 -10.70 6.23 -14.13
N ARG A 63 -11.19 5.82 -12.96
CA ARG A 63 -12.55 6.17 -12.49
C ARG A 63 -12.78 7.67 -12.37
N ARG A 64 -11.73 8.48 -12.19
CA ARG A 64 -11.84 9.95 -12.18
C ARG A 64 -12.05 10.54 -13.57
N ASP A 65 -11.58 9.86 -14.61
CA ASP A 65 -11.81 10.28 -15.99
C ASP A 65 -13.29 10.13 -16.37
N TYR A 66 -13.98 9.15 -15.78
CA TYR A 66 -15.42 8.94 -15.96
C TYR A 66 -16.28 9.73 -14.97
N PHE A 67 -15.88 9.78 -13.69
CA PHE A 67 -16.57 10.51 -12.64
C PHE A 67 -15.58 11.41 -11.89
N PRO A 68 -15.50 12.71 -12.22
CA PRO A 68 -14.49 13.61 -11.65
C PRO A 68 -14.50 13.72 -10.12
N ASN A 69 -15.66 13.49 -9.48
CA ASN A 69 -15.80 13.53 -8.02
C ASN A 69 -15.42 12.20 -7.33
N TYR A 70 -14.92 11.21 -8.07
CA TYR A 70 -14.52 9.92 -7.51
C TYR A 70 -13.42 10.09 -6.42
N LYS A 71 -13.69 9.54 -5.23
CA LYS A 71 -12.85 9.65 -4.02
C LYS A 71 -12.58 11.09 -3.55
N ALA A 72 -13.41 12.09 -3.93
CA ALA A 72 -13.24 13.47 -3.48
C ALA A 72 -13.25 13.60 -1.94
N ASN A 73 -14.10 12.83 -1.26
CA ASN A 73 -14.15 12.81 0.21
C ASN A 73 -12.81 12.36 0.83
N ARG A 74 -12.10 11.39 0.23
CA ARG A 74 -10.78 10.97 0.74
C ARG A 74 -9.74 12.08 0.69
N LYS A 75 -9.87 13.06 -0.21
CA LYS A 75 -8.99 14.23 -0.23
C LYS A 75 -9.34 15.16 0.92
N LYS A 76 -10.64 15.46 1.09
CA LYS A 76 -11.17 16.28 2.17
C LYS A 76 -10.85 15.73 3.56
N ASP A 77 -10.91 14.42 3.74
CA ASP A 77 -10.63 13.77 5.03
C ASP A 77 -9.13 13.83 5.37
N ARG A 78 -8.26 13.69 4.37
CA ARG A 78 -6.80 13.85 4.54
C ARG A 78 -6.42 15.28 4.90
N GLU A 79 -7.05 16.28 4.28
CA GLU A 79 -6.81 17.70 4.59
C GLU A 79 -7.25 18.10 6.01
N LYS A 80 -8.17 17.33 6.62
CA LYS A 80 -8.64 17.55 7.99
C LYS A 80 -7.90 16.72 9.04
N SER A 81 -7.04 15.81 8.60
CA SER A 81 -6.34 14.88 9.48
C SER A 81 -5.17 15.59 10.16
N GLU A 82 -4.86 15.17 11.38
CA GLU A 82 -3.68 15.62 12.12
C GLU A 82 -2.38 14.98 11.58
N TYR A 83 -2.49 13.93 10.75
CA TYR A 83 -1.35 13.23 10.16
C TYR A 83 -0.90 13.87 8.85
N ASP A 84 0.42 13.96 8.63
CA ASP A 84 0.98 14.36 7.34
C ASP A 84 0.88 13.20 6.33
N TRP A 85 -0.24 13.15 5.63
CA TRP A 85 -0.47 12.14 4.59
C TRP A 85 0.54 12.22 3.43
N ASN A 86 1.09 13.39 3.12
CA ASN A 86 2.07 13.51 2.03
C ASN A 86 3.37 12.83 2.42
N GLU A 87 3.82 13.02 3.65
CA GLU A 87 4.98 12.34 4.21
C GLU A 87 4.77 10.82 4.23
N ILE A 88 3.61 10.37 4.74
CA ILE A 88 3.23 8.95 4.77
C ILE A 88 3.27 8.34 3.36
N PHE A 89 2.61 8.95 2.36
CA PHE A 89 2.63 8.40 1.00
C PHE A 89 4.02 8.45 0.37
N THR A 90 4.85 9.43 0.70
CA THR A 90 6.23 9.50 0.21
C THR A 90 7.03 8.30 0.73
N LEU A 91 6.97 8.05 2.03
CA LEU A 91 7.62 6.91 2.67
C LEU A 91 7.11 5.57 2.14
N LEU A 92 5.79 5.41 1.99
CA LEU A 92 5.21 4.17 1.46
C LEU A 92 5.64 3.91 0.01
N ASN A 93 5.73 4.95 -0.83
CA ASN A 93 6.23 4.81 -2.19
C ASN A 93 7.72 4.43 -2.20
N GLN A 94 8.54 5.01 -1.32
CA GLN A 94 9.94 4.61 -1.19
C GLN A 94 10.09 3.14 -0.81
N ILE A 95 9.34 2.67 0.21
CA ILE A 95 9.36 1.25 0.62
C ILE A 95 8.89 0.34 -0.53
N LYS A 96 7.86 0.74 -1.27
CA LYS A 96 7.38 -0.01 -2.45
C LYS A 96 8.49 -0.16 -3.49
N ASP A 97 9.18 0.93 -3.82
CA ASP A 97 10.26 0.93 -4.81
C ASP A 97 11.45 0.09 -4.32
N GLU A 98 11.83 0.20 -3.04
CA GLU A 98 12.83 -0.68 -2.41
C GLU A 98 12.44 -2.16 -2.50
N VAL A 99 11.17 -2.50 -2.24
CA VAL A 99 10.68 -3.87 -2.34
C VAL A 99 10.76 -4.36 -3.79
N LYS A 100 10.35 -3.54 -4.75
CA LYS A 100 10.40 -3.87 -6.18
C LYS A 100 11.84 -4.12 -6.67
N ASP A 101 12.78 -3.31 -6.22
CA ASP A 101 14.16 -3.34 -6.72
C ASP A 101 15.01 -4.40 -6.02
N ASN A 102 14.70 -4.77 -4.77
CA ASN A 102 15.56 -5.62 -3.94
C ASN A 102 14.97 -7.00 -3.58
N PHE A 103 13.66 -7.23 -3.77
CA PHE A 103 13.01 -8.48 -3.39
C PHE A 103 12.50 -9.25 -4.61
N PRO A 104 12.38 -10.59 -4.52
CA PRO A 104 11.91 -11.43 -5.62
C PRO A 104 10.38 -11.41 -5.78
N TYR A 105 9.70 -10.33 -5.38
CA TYR A 105 8.25 -10.22 -5.49
C TYR A 105 7.84 -9.59 -6.80
N LYS A 106 6.75 -10.07 -7.38
CA LYS A 106 6.11 -9.40 -8.51
C LYS A 106 5.37 -8.19 -7.97
N VAL A 107 5.77 -7.00 -8.41
CA VAL A 107 5.11 -5.72 -8.08
C VAL A 107 4.39 -5.22 -9.33
N ILE A 108 3.07 -5.14 -9.27
CA ILE A 108 2.22 -4.71 -10.38
C ILE A 108 1.69 -3.31 -10.06
N GLU A 109 2.07 -2.36 -10.91
CA GLU A 109 1.60 -0.98 -10.92
C GLU A 109 1.30 -0.60 -12.36
N ILE A 110 0.03 -0.40 -12.69
CA ILE A 110 -0.43 -0.07 -14.06
C ILE A 110 -1.04 1.32 -14.04
N TYR A 111 -0.64 2.17 -14.99
CA TYR A 111 -1.17 3.53 -15.09
C TYR A 111 -2.71 3.55 -15.14
N GLY A 112 -3.32 4.33 -14.26
CA GLY A 112 -4.77 4.46 -14.17
C GLY A 112 -5.46 3.40 -13.31
N ALA A 113 -4.87 2.22 -13.15
CA ALA A 113 -5.46 1.11 -12.39
C ALA A 113 -5.25 1.25 -10.88
N GLU A 114 -6.27 0.85 -10.11
CA GLU A 114 -6.19 0.71 -8.67
C GLU A 114 -5.78 -0.71 -8.28
N ALA A 115 -5.33 -0.91 -7.04
CA ALA A 115 -4.98 -2.26 -6.57
C ALA A 115 -6.17 -3.23 -6.73
N ASP A 116 -7.39 -2.76 -6.45
CA ASP A 116 -8.64 -3.50 -6.64
C ASP A 116 -8.87 -3.94 -8.09
N ASP A 117 -8.46 -3.13 -9.09
CA ASP A 117 -8.60 -3.47 -10.51
C ASP A 117 -7.64 -4.60 -10.90
N ILE A 118 -6.41 -4.53 -10.39
CA ILE A 118 -5.39 -5.57 -10.61
C ILE A 118 -5.86 -6.87 -9.98
N ILE A 119 -6.35 -6.82 -8.74
CA ILE A 119 -6.85 -8.01 -8.02
C ILE A 119 -8.09 -8.59 -8.71
N GLY A 120 -9.02 -7.75 -9.16
CA GLY A 120 -10.26 -8.19 -9.80
C GLY A 120 -10.05 -8.82 -11.19
N THR A 121 -8.88 -8.63 -11.81
CA THR A 121 -8.56 -9.16 -13.15
C THR A 121 -7.68 -10.41 -13.13
N LEU A 122 -7.03 -10.72 -12.00
CA LEU A 122 -6.12 -11.85 -11.82
C LEU A 122 -6.77 -13.02 -11.06
#